data_AF-K1SDT3-F1
#
_entry.id   AF-K1SDT3-F1
#
_cell.length_a   1.000
_cell.length_b   1.000
_cell.length_c   1.000
_cell.angle_alpha   90.00
_cell.angle_beta   90.00
_cell.angle_gamma   90.00
#
_symmetry.space_group_name_H-M   'P 1'
#
loop_
_entity.id
_entity.type
_entity.pdbx_description
1 polymer ?
#
loop_
_entity_poly.entity_id
_entity_poly.type
_entity_poly.pdbx_seq_one_letter_code
_entity_poly.pdbx_strand_id
1 'polypeptide(L)'
;MSQEKYSTDLLKTKYVNDSKITDHYALIPTGQGFENYDKLPDLQKNVYRLIVKRFLAIFYPPAEYNKVSVTIEVENGQNKEEFSCSGKVCLNPGYLEVLKGKYHRKYTKCG
;
A
#
# COMPACT_ATOMS: atom_id res chain seq x y z
N MET A 1 -30.02 5.18 -3.88
CA MET A 1 -28.94 6.05 -3.36
C MET A 1 -27.83 5.14 -2.85
N SER A 2 -26.69 5.13 -3.53
CA SER A 2 -25.53 4.31 -3.15
C SER A 2 -24.94 4.85 -1.84
N GLN A 3 -24.88 4.01 -0.80
CA GLN A 3 -24.20 4.35 0.45
C GLN A 3 -22.73 4.69 0.13
N GLU A 4 -22.27 5.88 0.52
CA GLU A 4 -20.87 6.27 0.36
C GLU A 4 -20.00 5.35 1.23
N LYS A 5 -19.23 4.48 0.58
CA LYS A 5 -18.38 3.48 1.25
C LYS A 5 -17.16 4.11 1.94
N TYR A 6 -16.81 5.35 1.61
CA TYR A 6 -15.61 6.04 2.07
C TYR A 6 -15.90 7.52 2.37
N SER A 7 -15.25 8.08 3.39
CA SER A 7 -15.41 9.48 3.81
C SER A 7 -15.00 10.46 2.71
N THR A 8 -15.85 11.45 2.45
CA THR A 8 -15.67 12.49 1.42
C THR A 8 -15.07 13.79 1.98
N ASP A 9 -14.80 13.89 3.29
CA ASP A 9 -14.09 15.03 3.89
C ASP A 9 -12.57 14.93 3.65
N LEU A 10 -12.16 15.39 2.46
CA LEU A 10 -10.77 15.29 1.99
C LEU A 10 -9.87 16.42 2.53
N LEU A 11 -10.45 17.55 2.97
CA LEU A 11 -9.70 18.75 3.36
C LEU A 11 -8.88 18.59 4.66
N LYS A 12 -9.23 17.59 5.48
CA LYS A 12 -8.51 17.27 6.73
C LYS A 12 -7.61 16.03 6.64
N THR A 13 -7.35 15.55 5.42
CA THR A 13 -6.58 14.32 5.23
C THR A 13 -5.07 14.58 5.21
N LYS A 14 -4.27 13.55 5.50
CA LYS A 14 -2.80 13.66 5.49
C LYS A 14 -2.22 13.99 4.11
N TYR A 15 -2.97 13.75 3.04
CA TYR A 15 -2.53 13.88 1.65
C TYR A 15 -3.08 15.13 0.94
N VAL A 16 -3.97 15.90 1.59
CA VAL A 16 -4.39 17.23 1.15
C VAL A 16 -3.95 18.22 2.23
N ASN A 17 -2.74 18.78 2.08
CA ASN A 17 -2.15 19.67 3.07
C ASN A 17 -1.29 20.75 2.43
N ASP A 18 -1.86 21.95 2.30
CA ASP A 18 -1.22 23.12 1.67
C ASP A 18 0.03 23.59 2.41
N SER A 19 0.11 23.40 3.73
CA SER A 19 1.27 23.80 4.52
C SER A 19 2.50 22.91 4.29
N LYS A 20 2.34 21.75 3.68
CA LYS A 20 3.44 20.82 3.37
C LYS A 20 3.89 20.90 1.91
N ILE A 21 3.40 21.89 1.18
CA ILE A 21 3.69 22.09 -0.23
C ILE A 21 4.86 23.07 -0.35
N THR A 22 5.88 22.66 -1.09
CA THR A 22 7.01 23.52 -1.47
C THR A 22 6.78 24.02 -2.90
N ASP A 23 7.75 23.90 -3.81
CA ASP A 23 7.63 24.39 -5.18
C ASP A 23 6.85 23.46 -6.12
N HIS A 24 6.72 22.18 -5.73
CA HIS A 24 6.11 21.15 -6.59
C HIS A 24 5.15 20.25 -5.82
N TYR A 25 4.02 19.93 -6.46
CA TYR A 25 3.07 18.96 -5.96
C TYR A 25 3.47 17.53 -6.36
N ALA A 26 2.89 16.55 -5.67
CA ALA A 26 3.00 15.16 -6.09
C ALA A 26 2.42 14.96 -7.51
N LEU A 27 2.99 14.05 -8.29
CA LEU A 27 2.49 13.70 -9.61
C LEU A 27 1.10 13.07 -9.50
N ILE A 28 0.11 13.68 -10.16
CA ILE A 28 -1.28 13.21 -10.21
C ILE A 28 -1.72 12.99 -11.66
N PRO A 29 -2.60 12.02 -11.92
CA PRO A 29 -3.18 11.86 -13.25
C PRO A 29 -4.15 13.02 -13.54
N THR A 30 -3.93 13.75 -14.63
CA THR A 30 -4.75 14.92 -15.00
C THR A 30 -5.97 14.56 -15.87
N GLY A 31 -6.06 13.32 -16.34
CA GLY A 31 -7.14 12.84 -17.23
C GLY A 31 -7.11 13.43 -18.66
N GLN A 32 -6.39 14.52 -18.88
CA GLN A 32 -6.21 15.15 -20.19
C GLN A 32 -5.39 14.25 -21.13
N GLY A 33 -5.80 14.20 -22.40
CA GLY A 33 -5.08 13.44 -23.44
C GLY A 33 -5.19 11.92 -23.29
N PHE A 34 -6.15 11.40 -22.51
CA PHE A 34 -6.38 9.96 -22.37
C PHE A 34 -6.64 9.26 -23.71
N GLU A 35 -7.20 9.97 -24.69
CA GLU A 35 -7.39 9.50 -26.07
C GLU A 35 -6.09 9.05 -26.77
N ASN A 36 -4.94 9.54 -26.33
CA ASN A 36 -3.63 9.15 -26.87
C ASN A 36 -2.99 8.00 -26.07
N TYR A 37 -3.63 7.54 -24.98
CA TYR A 37 -3.08 6.50 -24.12
C TYR A 37 -2.68 5.25 -24.90
N ASP A 38 -3.53 4.81 -25.83
CA ASP A 38 -3.29 3.59 -26.63
C ASP A 38 -2.11 3.74 -27.59
N LYS A 39 -1.76 4.98 -27.99
CA LYS A 39 -0.64 5.28 -28.88
C LYS A 39 0.69 5.38 -28.15
N LEU A 40 0.69 5.43 -26.81
CA LEU A 40 1.91 5.53 -26.02
C LEU A 40 2.74 4.23 -26.09
N PRO A 41 4.07 4.32 -26.11
CA PRO A 41 4.97 3.21 -25.82
C PRO A 41 4.65 2.54 -24.49
N ASP A 42 4.93 1.23 -24.39
CA ASP A 42 4.58 0.42 -23.22
C ASP A 42 5.19 0.93 -21.91
N LEU A 43 6.42 1.45 -21.97
CA LEU A 43 7.07 2.04 -20.79
C LEU A 43 6.26 3.22 -20.24
N GLN A 44 5.81 4.12 -21.11
CA GLN A 44 5.03 5.30 -20.71
C GLN A 44 3.65 4.90 -20.19
N LYS A 45 3.01 3.90 -20.81
CA LYS A 45 1.75 3.30 -20.32
C LYS A 45 1.92 2.71 -18.92
N ASN A 46 3.02 2.03 -18.66
CA ASN A 46 3.33 1.43 -17.36
C ASN A 46 3.58 2.50 -16.28
N VAL A 47 4.33 3.55 -16.62
CA VAL A 47 4.52 4.70 -15.71
C VAL A 47 3.20 5.38 -15.40
N TYR A 48 2.36 5.65 -16.41
CA TYR A 48 1.04 6.23 -16.19
C TYR A 48 0.17 5.34 -15.29
N ARG A 49 0.11 4.03 -15.55
CA ARG A 49 -0.60 3.06 -14.70
C ARG A 49 -0.08 3.07 -13.26
N LEU A 50 1.22 3.22 -13.05
CA LEU A 50 1.82 3.31 -11.72
C LEU A 50 1.35 4.57 -10.98
N ILE A 51 1.35 5.72 -11.66
CA ILE A 51 0.88 7.00 -11.11
C ILE A 51 -0.60 6.89 -10.73
N VAL A 52 -1.45 6.38 -11.64
CA VAL A 52 -2.89 6.20 -11.39
C VAL A 52 -3.13 5.27 -10.20
N LYS A 53 -2.46 4.11 -10.14
CA LYS A 53 -2.61 3.16 -9.02
C LYS A 53 -2.21 3.78 -7.69
N ARG A 54 -1.11 4.53 -7.66
CA ARG A 54 -0.65 5.23 -6.44
C ARG A 54 -1.63 6.31 -6.01
N PHE A 55 -2.14 7.10 -6.95
CA PHE A 55 -3.16 8.11 -6.67
C PHE A 55 -4.43 7.47 -6.10
N LEU A 56 -4.94 6.38 -6.69
CA LEU A 56 -6.12 5.70 -6.18
C LEU A 56 -5.90 5.08 -4.78
N ALA A 57 -4.70 4.55 -4.52
CA ALA A 57 -4.37 3.87 -3.27
C ALA A 57 -4.49 4.77 -2.02
N ILE A 58 -4.33 6.10 -2.14
CA ILE A 58 -4.40 7.02 -1.00
C ILE A 58 -5.81 7.14 -0.42
N PHE A 59 -6.84 6.82 -1.21
CA PHE A 59 -8.25 6.87 -0.80
C PHE A 59 -8.72 5.56 -0.16
N TYR A 60 -7.88 4.52 -0.16
CA TYR A 60 -8.20 3.23 0.44
C TYR A 60 -7.71 3.18 1.89
N PRO A 61 -8.36 2.37 2.75
CA PRO A 61 -7.91 2.18 4.11
C PRO A 61 -6.50 1.57 4.18
N PRO A 62 -5.79 1.73 5.30
CA PRO A 62 -4.49 1.09 5.52
C PRO A 62 -4.61 -0.44 5.44
N ALA A 63 -3.53 -1.10 5.03
CA ALA A 63 -3.42 -2.54 5.11
C ALA A 63 -3.20 -2.96 6.57
N GLU A 64 -4.00 -3.91 7.05
CA GLU A 64 -3.96 -4.41 8.43
C GLU A 64 -3.27 -5.77 8.47
N TYR A 65 -2.33 -5.90 9.40
CA TYR A 65 -1.53 -7.11 9.59
C TYR A 65 -1.51 -7.49 11.06
N ASN A 66 -1.66 -8.78 11.33
CA ASN A 66 -1.39 -9.36 12.64
C ASN A 66 0.06 -9.86 12.66
N LYS A 67 0.90 -9.30 13.55
CA LYS A 67 2.28 -9.74 13.75
C LYS A 67 2.33 -10.65 14.98
N VAL A 68 2.77 -11.89 14.77
CA VAL A 68 3.07 -12.84 15.85
C VAL A 68 4.57 -12.87 16.03
N SER A 69 5.05 -12.67 17.26
CA SER A 69 6.46 -12.77 17.62
C SER A 69 6.58 -13.77 18.74
N VAL A 70 7.46 -14.75 18.58
CA VAL A 70 7.73 -15.80 19.57
C VAL A 70 9.21 -15.73 19.91
N THR A 71 9.50 -15.61 21.19
CA THR A 71 10.85 -15.71 21.75
C THR A 71 10.92 -16.99 22.57
N ILE A 72 11.94 -17.80 22.30
CA ILE A 72 12.20 -19.08 22.95
C ILE A 72 13.55 -18.95 23.63
N GLU A 73 13.58 -19.12 24.94
CA GLU A 73 14.80 -19.21 25.72
C GLU A 73 15.11 -20.69 25.98
N VAL A 74 16.32 -21.13 25.65
CA VAL A 74 16.79 -22.50 25.87
C VAL A 74 17.94 -22.46 26.86
N GLU A 75 17.77 -23.16 27.98
CA GLU A 75 18.79 -23.33 29.01
C GLU A 75 19.48 -24.68 28.84
N ASN A 76 20.82 -24.68 28.78
CA ASN A 76 21.64 -25.88 28.84
C ASN A 76 22.74 -25.71 29.91
N GLY A 77 22.39 -26.02 31.16
CA GLY A 77 23.29 -25.82 32.31
C GLY A 77 23.49 -24.35 32.63
N GLN A 78 24.72 -23.85 32.48
CA GLN A 78 25.07 -22.44 32.71
C GLN A 78 24.85 -21.54 31.49
N ASN A 79 24.54 -22.12 30.33
CA ASN A 79 24.35 -21.38 29.08
C ASN A 79 22.87 -21.11 28.83
N LYS A 80 22.55 -19.86 28.51
CA LYS A 80 21.23 -19.38 28.05
C LYS A 80 21.35 -18.92 26.60
N GLU A 81 20.54 -19.49 25.72
CA GLU A 81 20.42 -19.06 24.33
C GLU A 81 18.99 -18.57 24.06
N GLU A 82 18.87 -17.45 23.35
CA GLU A 82 17.58 -16.87 22.97
C GLU A 82 17.37 -16.98 21.45
N PHE A 83 16.25 -17.58 21.05
CA PHE A 83 15.81 -17.66 19.67
C PHE A 83 14.55 -16.81 19.50
N SER A 84 14.48 -16.01 18.44
CA SER A 84 13.27 -15.27 18.10
C SER A 84 12.79 -15.63 16.69
N CYS A 85 11.48 -15.77 16.56
CA CYS A 85 10.80 -15.97 15.29
C CYS A 85 9.62 -15.00 15.21
N SER A 86 9.38 -14.42 14.03
CA SER A 86 8.20 -13.59 13.83
C SER A 86 7.52 -13.91 12.51
N GLY A 87 6.19 -13.87 12.53
CA GLY A 87 5.33 -14.03 11.36
C GLY A 87 4.35 -12.87 11.25
N LYS A 88 3.88 -12.59 10.04
CA LYS A 88 2.84 -11.59 9.79
C LYS A 88 1.74 -12.18 8.92
N VAL A 89 0.49 -11.98 9.30
CA VAL A 89 -0.69 -12.39 8.53
C VAL A 89 -1.47 -11.14 8.14
N CYS A 90 -1.73 -10.96 6.85
CA CYS A 90 -2.57 -9.86 6.36
C CYS A 90 -4.03 -10.18 6.69
N LEU A 91 -4.67 -9.34 7.51
CA LEU A 91 -6.09 -9.46 7.85
C LEU A 91 -6.93 -8.74 6.80
N ASN A 92 -6.62 -7.46 6.56
CA ASN A 92 -7.28 -6.62 5.57
C ASN A 92 -6.25 -6.01 4.62
N PRO A 93 -6.37 -6.22 3.29
CA PRO A 93 -5.38 -5.73 2.33
C PRO A 93 -5.40 -4.20 2.15
N GLY A 94 -6.55 -3.55 2.37
CA GLY A 94 -6.71 -2.09 2.22
C GLY A 94 -6.22 -1.59 0.86
N TYR A 95 -5.38 -0.55 0.86
CA TYR A 95 -4.77 0.03 -0.36
C TYR A 95 -3.98 -0.97 -1.22
N LEU A 96 -3.58 -2.12 -0.68
CA LEU A 96 -2.86 -3.15 -1.43
C LEU A 96 -3.72 -3.81 -2.49
N GLU A 97 -5.05 -3.76 -2.40
CA GLU A 97 -5.94 -4.28 -3.45
C GLU A 97 -5.72 -3.59 -4.80
N VAL A 98 -5.38 -2.30 -4.77
CA VAL A 98 -5.15 -1.48 -5.97
C VAL A 98 -3.69 -1.59 -6.43
N LEU A 99 -2.75 -1.66 -5.47
CA LEU A 99 -1.31 -1.71 -5.78
C LEU A 99 -0.83 -3.11 -6.20
N LYS A 100 -1.23 -4.15 -5.47
CA LYS A 100 -0.84 -5.54 -5.74
C LYS A 100 -1.96 -6.23 -6.53
N GLY A 101 -1.68 -6.57 -7.78
CA GLY A 101 -2.63 -7.31 -8.61
C GLY A 101 -3.02 -8.66 -7.99
N LYS A 102 -4.18 -9.21 -8.38
CA LYS A 102 -4.78 -10.46 -7.88
C LYS A 102 -3.86 -11.71 -7.95
N TYR A 103 -2.73 -11.64 -8.63
CA TYR A 103 -1.77 -12.73 -8.84
C TYR A 103 -0.80 -12.99 -7.68
N HIS A 104 -0.82 -12.21 -6.60
CA HIS A 104 0.04 -12.41 -5.43
C HIS A 104 -0.63 -13.13 -4.24
N ARG A 105 -1.80 -13.76 -4.47
CA ARG A 105 -2.46 -14.65 -3.50
C ARG A 105 -1.96 -16.10 -3.62
N LYS A 106 -0.66 -16.31 -3.50
CA LYS A 106 -0.16 -17.64 -3.11
C LYS A 106 0.82 -17.43 -1.99
N TYR A 107 0.30 -17.59 -0.77
CA TYR A 107 1.06 -17.66 0.47
C TYR A 107 2.15 -16.60 0.57
N THR A 108 1.82 -15.44 1.14
CA THR A 108 2.84 -14.57 1.69
C THR A 108 3.47 -15.28 2.89
N LYS A 109 4.34 -16.27 2.63
CA LYS A 109 5.42 -16.64 3.53
C LYS A 109 6.33 -15.42 3.57
N CYS A 110 6.17 -14.61 4.60
CA CYS A 110 7.16 -13.60 4.93
C CYS A 110 8.37 -14.36 5.47
N GLY A 111 9.46 -14.35 4.68
CA GLY A 111 10.80 -14.64 5.19
C GLY A 111 11.31 -13.51 6.07
#